data_AF-A0A2V9FHQ5-F1
#
_entry.id   AF-A0A2V9FHQ5-F1
#
_cell.length_a   1.000
_cell.length_b   1.000
_cell.length_c   1.000
_cell.angle_alpha   90.00
_cell.angle_beta   90.00
_cell.angle_gamma   90.00
#
_symmetry.space_group_name_H-M   'P 1'
#
loop_
_entity.id
_entity.type
_entity.pdbx_description
1 polymer ?
#
loop_
_entity_poly.entity_id
_entity_poly.type
_entity_poly.pdbx_seq_one_letter_code
_entity_poly.pdbx_strand_id
1 'polypeptide(L)'
;MLRLIHFGIRKTAHVTEFGIFSITVFRGIRAGRSGWKFNWAFTTLVIAVLYAALDEWHQSFVPLREATPRDAAIDAFGALLAQCFVWGYATRRRPFSAFFRGKADPAEKQEEITR
;
A
#
# COMPACT_ATOMS: atom_id res chain seq x y z
N MET A 1 11.00 -19.84 26.67
CA MET A 1 11.32 -20.01 25.24
C MET A 1 10.10 -20.11 24.32
N LEU A 2 9.19 -21.07 24.51
CA LEU A 2 8.01 -21.27 23.63
C LEU A 2 7.16 -20.00 23.40
N ARG A 3 6.87 -19.22 24.45
CA ARG A 3 6.10 -17.96 24.32
C ARG A 3 6.75 -16.92 23.41
N LEU A 4 8.08 -16.80 23.44
CA LEU A 4 8.83 -15.85 22.61
C LEU A 4 8.83 -16.27 21.14
N ILE A 5 8.94 -17.58 20.88
CA ILE A 5 8.89 -18.14 19.52
C ILE A 5 7.49 -17.94 18.93
N HIS A 6 6.43 -18.28 19.66
CA HIS A 6 5.06 -18.02 19.20
C HIS A 6 4.78 -16.52 19.00
N PHE A 7 5.30 -15.66 19.88
CA PHE A 7 5.17 -14.21 19.72
C PHE A 7 5.89 -13.71 18.46
N GLY A 8 7.13 -14.16 18.23
CA GLY A 8 7.93 -13.80 17.06
C GLY A 8 7.27 -14.26 15.76
N ILE A 9 6.88 -15.54 15.68
CA ILE A 9 6.25 -16.13 14.49
C ILE A 9 4.97 -15.37 14.11
N ARG A 10 4.12 -15.05 15.09
CA ARG A 10 2.87 -14.30 14.83
C ARG A 10 3.15 -12.90 14.32
N LYS A 11 4.14 -12.20 14.89
CA LYS A 11 4.51 -10.86 14.43
C LYS A 11 5.05 -10.86 13.01
N THR A 12 5.91 -11.82 12.69
CA THR A 12 6.45 -11.95 11.33
C THR A 12 5.39 -12.39 10.34
N ALA A 13 4.47 -13.27 10.74
CA ALA A 13 3.35 -13.70 9.91
C ALA A 13 2.44 -12.52 9.57
N HIS A 14 2.03 -11.73 10.56
CA HIS A 14 1.19 -10.56 10.35
C HIS A 14 1.83 -9.51 9.44
N VAL A 15 3.10 -9.16 9.69
CA VAL A 15 3.82 -8.22 8.81
C VAL A 15 3.90 -8.73 7.37
N THR A 16 4.09 -10.04 7.19
CA THR A 16 4.17 -10.65 5.85
C THR A 16 2.79 -10.69 5.17
N GLU A 17 1.76 -11.08 5.90
CA GLU A 17 0.38 -11.15 5.43
C GLU A 17 -0.14 -9.78 5.00
N PHE A 18 -0.01 -8.76 5.87
CA PHE A 18 -0.38 -7.39 5.55
C PHE A 18 0.46 -6.79 4.42
N GLY A 19 1.73 -7.18 4.29
CA GLY A 19 2.57 -6.80 3.16
C GLY A 19 2.04 -7.35 1.83
N ILE A 20 1.71 -8.64 1.78
CA ILE A 20 1.14 -9.31 0.59
C ILE A 20 -0.26 -8.76 0.28
N PHE A 21 -1.09 -8.54 1.30
CA PHE A 21 -2.41 -7.94 1.17
C PHE A 21 -2.33 -6.55 0.56
N SER A 22 -1.47 -5.68 1.09
CA SER A 22 -1.23 -4.32 0.57
C SER A 22 -0.82 -4.34 -0.91
N ILE A 23 0.11 -5.22 -1.30
CA ILE A 23 0.53 -5.37 -2.72
C ILE A 23 -0.64 -5.83 -3.59
N THR A 24 -1.46 -6.76 -3.12
CA THR A 24 -2.57 -7.33 -3.88
C THR A 24 -3.70 -6.31 -4.05
N VAL A 25 -4.07 -5.60 -2.99
CA VAL A 25 -5.05 -4.51 -3.02
C VAL A 25 -4.60 -3.39 -3.94
N PHE A 26 -3.33 -2.97 -3.86
CA PHE A 26 -2.78 -1.97 -4.76
C PHE A 26 -2.82 -2.42 -6.22
N ARG A 27 -2.49 -3.68 -6.51
CA ARG A 27 -2.61 -4.26 -7.86
C ARG A 27 -4.06 -4.26 -8.36
N GLY A 28 -5.02 -4.58 -7.49
CA GLY A 28 -6.45 -4.54 -7.79
C GLY A 28 -6.93 -3.13 -8.12
N ILE A 29 -6.61 -2.15 -7.27
CA ILE A 29 -6.96 -0.72 -7.48
C ILE A 29 -6.33 -0.19 -8.77
N ARG A 30 -5.08 -0.58 -9.05
CA ARG A 30 -4.40 -0.21 -10.29
C ARG A 30 -5.12 -0.74 -11.52
N ALA A 31 -5.78 -1.91 -11.44
CA ALA A 31 -6.54 -2.54 -12.51
C ALA A 31 -5.80 -2.55 -13.86
N GLY A 32 -4.50 -2.89 -13.84
CA GLY A 32 -3.64 -2.95 -15.04
C GLY A 32 -3.13 -1.61 -15.58
N ARG A 33 -3.54 -0.47 -15.02
CA ARG A 33 -3.06 0.87 -15.44
C ARG A 33 -1.57 1.04 -15.12
N SER A 34 -0.84 1.73 -16.00
CA SER A 34 0.58 2.02 -15.78
C SER A 34 0.79 3.19 -14.81
N GLY A 35 1.96 3.21 -14.17
CA GLY A 35 2.35 4.28 -13.25
C GLY A 35 1.90 4.08 -11.80
N TRP A 36 2.12 5.12 -11.01
CA TRP A 36 1.80 5.18 -9.59
C TRP A 36 1.04 6.48 -9.32
N LYS A 37 -0.07 6.37 -8.59
CA LYS A 37 -0.87 7.52 -8.15
C LYS A 37 -0.98 7.51 -6.63
N PHE A 38 -0.84 8.68 -6.02
CA PHE A 38 -0.99 8.85 -4.57
C PHE A 38 -2.36 8.36 -4.10
N ASN A 39 -3.43 8.68 -4.83
CA ASN A 39 -4.78 8.24 -4.46
C ASN A 39 -4.90 6.72 -4.36
N TRP A 40 -4.25 5.94 -5.24
CA TRP A 40 -4.27 4.47 -5.17
C TRP A 40 -3.53 3.96 -3.93
N ALA A 41 -2.40 4.58 -3.60
CA ALA A 41 -1.64 4.26 -2.40
C ALA A 41 -2.42 4.58 -1.13
N PHE A 42 -3.07 5.74 -1.09
CA PHE A 42 -3.88 6.16 0.03
C PHE A 42 -5.09 5.23 0.24
N THR A 43 -5.84 4.91 -0.82
CA THR A 43 -6.95 3.95 -0.73
C THR A 43 -6.48 2.56 -0.28
N THR A 44 -5.33 2.09 -0.77
CA THR A 44 -4.74 0.81 -0.30
C THR A 44 -4.44 0.85 1.19
N LEU A 45 -3.84 1.95 1.68
CA LEU A 45 -3.48 2.10 3.07
C LEU A 45 -4.72 2.16 3.98
N VAL A 46 -5.76 2.89 3.56
CA VAL A 46 -7.04 2.93 4.29
C VAL A 46 -7.66 1.53 4.38
N ILE A 47 -7.70 0.78 3.28
CA ILE A 47 -8.21 -0.60 3.27
C ILE A 47 -7.37 -1.50 4.20
N ALA A 48 -6.04 -1.38 4.18
CA ALA A 48 -5.16 -2.15 5.04
C ALA A 48 -5.37 -1.83 6.52
N VAL A 49 -5.53 -0.56 6.89
CA VAL A 49 -5.79 -0.14 8.28
C VAL A 49 -7.16 -0.64 8.77
N LEU A 50 -8.20 -0.53 7.94
CA LEU A 50 -9.52 -1.07 8.28
C LEU A 50 -9.49 -2.59 8.45
N TYR A 51 -8.73 -3.29 7.60
CA TYR A 51 -8.57 -4.74 7.71
C TYR A 51 -7.78 -5.14 8.96
N ALA A 52 -6.74 -4.38 9.35
CA ALA A 52 -6.01 -4.60 10.59
C ALA A 52 -6.90 -4.45 11.83
N ALA A 53 -7.75 -3.42 11.86
CA ALA A 53 -8.73 -3.25 12.92
C ALA A 53 -9.74 -4.41 12.98
N LEU A 54 -10.17 -4.91 11.81
CA LEU A 54 -11.05 -6.08 11.75
C LEU A 54 -10.35 -7.36 12.23
N ASP A 55 -9.06 -7.53 11.94
CA ASP A 55 -8.29 -8.68 12.41
C ASP A 55 -8.11 -8.66 13.93
N GLU A 56 -7.79 -7.50 14.53
CA GLU A 56 -7.78 -7.36 15.99
C GLU A 56 -9.15 -7.65 16.62
N TRP A 57 -10.22 -7.15 15.99
CA TRP A 57 -11.59 -7.45 16.41
C TRP A 57 -11.86 -8.95 16.35
N HIS A 58 -11.47 -9.65 15.27
CA HIS A 58 -11.59 -11.10 15.17
C HIS A 58 -10.74 -11.85 16.20
N GLN A 59 -9.53 -11.37 16.46
CA GLN A 59 -8.64 -11.95 17.47
C GLN A 59 -9.20 -11.81 18.89
N SER A 60 -10.01 -10.79 19.17
CA SER A 60 -10.66 -10.60 20.48
C SER A 60 -11.64 -11.73 20.85
N PHE A 61 -12.18 -12.46 19.85
CA PHE A 61 -13.04 -13.62 20.08
C PHE A 61 -12.27 -14.91 20.35
N VAL A 62 -10.94 -14.90 20.23
CA VAL A 62 -10.10 -16.07 20.50
C VAL A 62 -9.71 -16.09 21.98
N PRO A 63 -10.20 -17.05 22.78
CA PRO A 63 -9.86 -17.12 24.20
C PRO A 63 -8.35 -17.31 24.39
N LEU A 64 -7.79 -16.66 25.43
CA LEU A 64 -6.35 -16.59 25.78
C LEU A 64 -5.50 -15.59 24.95
N ARG A 65 -6.09 -14.64 24.23
CA ARG A 65 -5.37 -13.49 23.63
C ARG A 65 -5.69 -12.17 24.33
N GLU A 66 -4.64 -11.42 24.64
CA GLU A 66 -4.69 -9.99 24.93
C GLU A 66 -4.58 -9.27 23.58
N ALA A 67 -5.70 -8.87 22.98
CA ALA A 67 -5.68 -8.00 21.81
C ALA A 67 -5.20 -6.61 22.27
N THR A 68 -4.02 -6.19 21.82
CA THR A 68 -3.50 -4.86 22.17
C THR A 68 -3.47 -3.98 20.94
N PRO A 69 -3.95 -2.71 20.99
CA PRO A 69 -3.95 -1.78 19.85
C PRO A 69 -2.57 -1.55 19.19
N ARG A 70 -1.51 -1.98 19.88
CA ARG A 70 -0.15 -1.96 19.40
C ARG A 70 0.09 -2.95 18.25
N ASP A 71 -0.69 -4.02 18.15
CA ASP A 71 -0.53 -5.01 17.10
C ASP A 71 -1.06 -4.46 15.77
N ALA A 72 -2.22 -3.79 15.75
CA ALA A 72 -2.73 -3.06 14.59
C ALA A 72 -1.79 -1.94 14.12
N ALA A 73 -1.10 -1.27 15.05
CA ALA A 73 -0.09 -0.28 14.68
C ALA A 73 1.12 -0.91 13.94
N ILE A 74 1.49 -2.14 14.30
CA ILE A 74 2.57 -2.89 13.62
C ILE A 74 2.11 -3.36 12.25
N ASP A 75 0.85 -3.77 12.11
CA ASP A 75 0.27 -4.18 10.83
C ASP A 75 0.13 -3.01 9.86
N ALA A 76 -0.28 -1.84 10.37
CA ALA A 76 -0.27 -0.59 9.62
C ALA A 76 1.15 -0.19 9.17
N PHE A 77 2.16 -0.41 10.01
CA PHE A 77 3.56 -0.17 9.66
C PHE A 77 4.05 -1.13 8.56
N GLY A 78 3.65 -2.41 8.60
CA GLY A 78 3.91 -3.38 7.54
C GLY A 78 3.30 -2.97 6.20
N ALA A 79 2.05 -2.50 6.21
CA ALA A 79 1.37 -2.00 5.02
C ALA A 79 2.06 -0.74 4.44
N LEU A 80 2.51 0.17 5.31
CA LEU A 80 3.28 1.36 4.91
C LEU A 80 4.61 0.97 4.24
N LEU A 81 5.38 0.05 4.85
CA LEU A 81 6.64 -0.42 4.30
C LEU A 81 6.46 -1.07 2.92
N ALA A 82 5.43 -1.90 2.76
CA ALA A 82 5.09 -2.49 1.46
C ALA A 82 4.80 -1.42 0.41
N GLN A 83 4.08 -0.35 0.78
CA GLN A 83 3.75 0.74 -0.13
C GLN A 83 4.97 1.59 -0.50
N CYS A 84 5.91 1.81 0.42
CA CYS A 84 7.21 2.41 0.13
C CYS A 84 8.02 1.57 -0.87
N PHE A 85 7.98 0.24 -0.72
CA PHE A 85 8.65 -0.69 -1.65
C PHE A 85 8.03 -0.63 -3.06
N VAL A 86 6.69 -0.63 -3.14
CA VAL A 86 5.94 -0.48 -4.39
C VAL A 86 6.26 0.86 -5.06
N TRP A 87 6.31 1.94 -4.28
CA TRP A 87 6.69 3.26 -4.78
C TRP A 87 8.11 3.25 -5.34
N GLY A 88 9.10 2.76 -4.59
CA GLY A 88 10.50 2.68 -5.03
C GLY A 88 10.69 1.83 -6.29
N TYR A 89 9.97 0.71 -6.40
CA TYR A 89 9.97 -0.12 -7.60
C TYR A 89 9.34 0.60 -8.80
N ALA A 90 8.24 1.32 -8.59
CA ALA A 90 7.55 2.08 -9.64
C ALA A 90 8.34 3.31 -10.10
N THR A 91 9.02 4.03 -9.20
CA THR A 91 9.90 5.15 -9.56
C THR A 91 11.15 4.69 -10.30
N ARG A 92 11.73 3.55 -9.92
CA ARG A 92 12.89 2.98 -10.63
C ARG A 92 12.57 2.51 -12.06
N ARG A 93 11.29 2.29 -12.37
CA ARG A 93 10.79 1.98 -13.72
C ARG A 93 10.23 3.18 -14.49
N ARG A 94 10.38 4.43 -14.01
CA ARG A 94 10.05 5.59 -14.85
C ARG A 94 11.19 5.81 -15.84
N PRO A 95 11.01 5.58 -17.16
CA PRO A 95 11.93 6.16 -18.12
C PRO A 95 11.86 7.68 -17.94
N PHE A 96 13.03 8.31 -17.84
CA PHE A 96 13.25 9.75 -17.71
C PHE A 96 12.44 10.59 -18.72
N SER A 97 11.97 9.98 -19.82
CA SER A 97 11.16 10.58 -20.88
C SER A 97 9.76 11.06 -20.47
N ALA A 98 9.19 10.61 -19.34
CA ALA A 98 7.88 11.11 -18.88
C ALA A 98 7.92 12.55 -18.34
N PHE A 99 9.11 13.05 -17.97
CA PHE A 99 9.31 14.43 -17.52
C PHE A 99 9.14 15.45 -18.67
N PHE A 100 9.45 15.05 -19.90
CA PHE A 100 9.38 15.93 -21.08
C PHE A 100 8.02 15.94 -21.79
N ARG A 101 7.15 14.96 -21.53
CA ARG A 101 5.86 14.83 -22.24
C ARG A 101 4.75 15.74 -21.68
N GLY A 102 4.92 16.33 -20.50
CA GLY A 102 3.94 17.25 -19.91
C GLY A 102 4.03 18.70 -20.38
N LYS A 103 5.00 19.05 -21.23
CA LYS A 103 5.25 20.45 -21.64
C LYS A 103 5.25 20.68 -23.16
N ALA A 104 5.01 19.65 -23.96
CA ALA A 104 5.07 19.75 -25.41
C ALA A 104 3.77 19.25 -26.05
N ASP A 105 2.72 20.07 -26.00
CA ASP A 105 1.95 20.29 -27.21
C ASP A 105 1.60 21.79 -27.35
N PRO A 106 2.52 22.60 -27.91
CA PRO A 106 2.25 23.99 -28.26
C PRO A 106 1.42 24.14 -29.55
N ALA A 107 1.02 23.05 -30.23
CA ALA A 107 0.30 23.15 -31.50
C ALA A 107 -1.20 23.45 -31.33
N GLU A 108 -1.83 23.00 -30.24
CA GLU A 108 -3.28 23.19 -30.02
C GLU A 108 -3.65 24.64 -29.68
N LYS A 109 -2.74 25.41 -29.07
CA LYS A 109 -3.01 26.81 -28.70
C LYS A 109 -3.00 27.79 -29.89
N GLN A 110 -2.46 27.42 -31.04
CA GLN A 110 -2.38 28.31 -32.20
C GLN A 110 -3.65 28.24 -33.06
N GLU A 111 -4.38 27.13 -33.03
CA GLU A 111 -5.59 26.92 -33.86
C GLU A 111 -6.83 27.61 -33.27
N GLU A 112 -6.90 27.78 -31.95
CA GLU A 112 -7.99 28.50 -31.26
C GLU A 112 -7.90 30.03 -31.40
N ILE A 113 -6.71 30.58 -31.69
CA ILE A 113 -6.51 32.04 -31.87
C ILE A 113 -6.82 32.47 -33.33
N THR A 114 -6.94 31.52 -34.26
CA THR A 114 -7.12 31.81 -35.70
C THR A 114 -8.53 31.45 -36.22
N ARG A 115 -9.46 31.07 -35.35
CA ARG A 115 -10.90 30.89 -35.65
C ARG A 115 -11.74 31.90 -34.88
#